data_AF-A0A244CR71-F1
#
_entry.id   AF-A0A244CR71-F1
#
_cell.length_a   1.000
_cell.length_b   1.000
_cell.length_c   1.000
_cell.angle_alpha   90.00
_cell.angle_beta   90.00
_cell.angle_gamma   90.00
#
_symmetry.space_group_name_H-M   'P 1'
#
loop_
_entity.id
_entity.type
_entity.pdbx_description
1 polymer ?
#
loop_
_entity_poly.entity_id
_entity_poly.type
_entity_poly.pdbx_seq_one_letter_code
_entity_poly.pdbx_strand_id
1 'polypeptide(L)' 'MKIRPFTLVLSSLILAACSKAPPVPSSECDKVVAHAKKILGAQAPSNSEMTQQCKAATDEARGCVMQADKPMKILKCDL' A
#
# COMPACT_ATOMS: atom_id res chain seq x y z
N MET A 1 -33.25 39.68 16.86
CA MET A 1 -32.43 38.44 16.85
C MET A 1 -32.42 37.91 15.43
N LYS A 2 -31.32 37.98 14.66
CA LYS A 2 -30.17 37.05 14.65
C LYS A 2 -30.71 35.64 14.33
N ILE A 3 -30.45 35.01 13.18
CA ILE A 3 -29.16 34.62 12.59
C ILE A 3 -29.38 34.41 11.06
N ARG A 4 -28.45 34.89 10.23
CA ARG A 4 -28.43 34.68 8.78
C ARG A 4 -28.26 33.17 8.50
N PRO A 5 -29.00 32.53 7.58
CA PRO A 5 -28.76 31.13 7.23
C PRO A 5 -27.41 31.06 6.51
N PHE A 6 -26.41 30.76 7.34
CA PHE A 6 -25.03 30.47 7.04
C PHE A 6 -24.97 29.45 5.90
N THR A 7 -24.39 29.88 4.78
CA THR A 7 -24.10 29.07 3.60
C THR A 7 -23.48 27.74 4.03
N LEU A 8 -24.28 26.69 4.03
CA LEU A 8 -23.85 25.33 4.29
C LEU A 8 -23.18 24.84 3.00
N VAL A 9 -21.96 25.31 2.76
CA VAL A 9 -21.02 24.68 1.84
C VAL A 9 -20.71 23.34 2.50
N LEU A 10 -21.57 22.36 2.24
CA LEU A 10 -21.36 20.98 2.60
C LEU A 10 -20.14 20.54 1.81
N SER A 11 -18.99 20.69 2.46
CA SER A 11 -17.70 20.19 2.02
C SER A 11 -17.92 18.83 1.42
N SER A 12 -17.76 18.77 0.09
CA SER A 12 -17.60 17.52 -0.61
C SER A 12 -16.35 16.91 0.01
N LEU A 13 -16.54 16.06 1.03
CA LEU A 13 -15.54 15.08 1.40
C LEU A 13 -15.43 14.20 0.16
N ILE A 14 -14.58 14.63 -0.77
CA ILE A 14 -14.02 13.75 -1.78
C ILE A 14 -13.21 12.77 -0.94
N LEU A 15 -13.87 11.70 -0.49
CA LEU A 15 -13.23 10.47 -0.06
C LEU A 15 -12.50 9.96 -1.30
N ALA A 16 -11.34 10.55 -1.61
CA ALA A 16 -10.35 9.99 -2.52
C ALA A 16 -9.69 8.80 -1.82
N ALA A 17 -10.49 7.86 -1.35
CA ALA A 17 -10.10 6.59 -0.78
C ALA A 17 -10.27 5.51 -1.84
N CYS A 18 -9.68 5.70 -3.03
CA CYS A 18 -9.49 4.65 -4.02
C CYS A 18 -8.29 4.94 -4.93
N SER A 19 -7.21 5.52 -4.39
CA SER A 19 -5.90 5.36 -5.02
C SER A 19 -5.36 3.98 -4.64
N LYS A 20 -5.99 2.90 -5.12
CA LYS A 20 -5.35 1.58 -5.02
C LYS A 20 -4.01 1.68 -5.74
N ALA A 21 -2.96 1.20 -5.08
CA ALA A 21 -1.65 1.11 -5.71
C ALA A 21 -1.79 0.38 -7.06
N PRO A 22 -1.04 0.78 -8.11
CA PRO A 22 -1.07 0.08 -9.38
C PRO A 22 -0.80 -1.41 -9.15
N PRO A 23 -1.60 -2.33 -9.73
CA PRO A 23 -1.35 -3.76 -9.62
C PRO A 23 0.02 -4.08 -10.23
N VAL A 24 0.76 -4.98 -9.59
CA VAL A 24 2.12 -5.37 -10.01
C VAL A 24 2.12 -6.88 -10.29
N PRO A 25 2.47 -7.33 -11.50
CA PRO A 25 2.45 -8.75 -11.86
C PRO A 25 3.57 -9.56 -11.19
N SER A 26 3.40 -10.89 -11.12
CA SER A 26 4.28 -11.76 -10.31
C SER A 26 5.66 -11.93 -10.94
N SER A 27 5.76 -11.65 -12.24
CA SER A 27 7.01 -11.49 -12.97
C SER A 27 7.90 -10.38 -12.42
N GLU A 28 7.35 -9.43 -11.64
CA GLU A 28 8.11 -8.36 -11.01
C GLU A 28 8.46 -8.64 -9.54
N CYS A 29 8.30 -9.89 -9.08
CA CYS A 29 8.57 -10.24 -7.68
C CYS A 29 9.99 -9.92 -7.22
N ASP A 30 10.99 -10.00 -8.09
CA ASP A 30 12.36 -9.62 -7.74
C ASP A 30 12.46 -8.15 -7.31
N LYS A 31 11.70 -7.25 -7.97
CA LYS A 31 11.64 -5.83 -7.62
C LYS A 31 10.89 -5.61 -6.30
N VAL A 32 9.76 -6.29 -6.13
CA VAL A 32 8.94 -6.23 -4.90
C VAL A 32 9.76 -6.69 -3.69
N VAL A 33 10.47 -7.82 -3.83
CA VAL A 33 11.34 -8.38 -2.79
C VAL A 33 12.49 -7.44 -2.47
N ALA A 34 13.16 -6.88 -3.49
CA ALA A 34 14.24 -5.91 -3.27
C ALA A 34 13.75 -4.66 -2.52
N HIS A 35 12.58 -4.15 -2.87
CA HIS A 35 11.95 -3.01 -2.20
C HIS A 35 11.56 -3.33 -0.76
N ALA A 36 10.87 -4.44 -0.52
CA ALA A 36 10.50 -4.89 0.82
C ALA A 36 11.74 -5.11 1.70
N LYS A 37 12.79 -5.73 1.16
CA LYS A 37 14.06 -5.96 1.87
C LYS A 37 14.72 -4.65 2.29
N LYS A 38 14.70 -3.64 1.42
CA LYS A 38 15.24 -2.30 1.72
C LYS A 38 14.50 -1.65 2.90
N ILE A 39 13.19 -1.84 2.97
CA ILE A 39 12.34 -1.28 4.03
C ILE A 39 12.51 -2.02 5.36
N LEU A 40 12.55 -3.35 5.30
CA LEU A 40 12.62 -4.22 6.48
C LEU A 40 14.05 -4.31 7.06
N GLY A 41 15.08 -4.08 6.24
CA GLY A 41 16.47 -4.12 6.66
C GLY A 41 16.85 -5.46 7.29
N ALA A 42 17.43 -5.42 8.49
CA ALA A 42 17.85 -6.61 9.22
C ALA A 42 16.69 -7.52 9.68
N GLN A 43 15.45 -7.02 9.66
CA GLN A 43 14.25 -7.79 10.01
C GLN A 43 13.63 -8.50 8.80
N ALA A 44 14.20 -8.30 7.61
CA ALA A 44 13.72 -8.98 6.42
C ALA A 44 13.88 -10.51 6.55
N PRO A 45 12.86 -11.29 6.19
CA PRO A 45 13.01 -12.74 6.01
C PRO A 45 14.06 -13.06 4.94
N SER A 46 14.32 -14.36 4.75
CA SER A 46 15.20 -14.79 3.65
C SER A 46 14.64 -14.37 2.28
N ASN A 47 15.52 -14.14 1.30
CA ASN A 47 15.11 -13.82 -0.07
C ASN A 47 14.17 -14.88 -0.66
N SER A 48 14.44 -16.16 -0.38
CA SER A 48 13.60 -17.27 -0.85
C SER A 48 12.19 -17.19 -0.29
N GLU A 49 12.07 -16.93 1.01
CA GLU A 49 10.78 -16.82 1.69
C GLU A 49 9.99 -15.60 1.19
N MET A 50 10.62 -14.43 1.08
CA MET A 50 9.97 -13.25 0.53
C MET A 50 9.53 -13.45 -0.93
N THR A 51 10.32 -14.16 -1.73
CA THR A 51 9.96 -14.47 -3.13
C THR A 51 8.76 -15.40 -3.21
N GLN A 52 8.69 -16.40 -2.33
CA GLN A 52 7.54 -17.30 -2.23
C GLN A 52 6.27 -16.54 -1.84
N GLN A 53 6.36 -15.68 -0.81
CA GLN A 53 5.25 -14.82 -0.38
C GLN A 53 4.79 -13.90 -1.50
N CYS A 54 5.73 -13.27 -2.22
CA CYS A 54 5.41 -12.39 -3.34
C CYS A 54 4.64 -13.11 -4.46
N LYS A 55 5.05 -14.34 -4.82
CA LYS A 55 4.40 -15.12 -5.88
C LYS A 55 3.01 -15.60 -5.49
N ALA A 56 2.77 -15.82 -4.19
CA ALA A 56 1.48 -16.22 -3.67
C ALA A 56 0.49 -15.04 -3.54
N ALA A 57 1.00 -13.84 -3.31
CA ALA A 57 0.21 -12.63 -3.14
C ALA A 57 -0.49 -12.20 -4.44
N THR A 58 -1.58 -11.45 -4.33
CA THR A 58 -2.28 -10.87 -5.48
C THR A 58 -1.48 -9.72 -6.12
N ASP A 59 -1.87 -9.32 -7.34
CA ASP A 59 -1.22 -8.20 -8.03
C ASP A 59 -1.40 -6.89 -7.25
N GLU A 60 -2.53 -6.71 -6.57
CA GLU A 60 -2.84 -5.55 -5.73
C GLU A 60 -1.98 -5.52 -4.46
N ALA A 61 -1.79 -6.67 -3.83
CA ALA A 61 -0.93 -6.80 -2.64
C ALA A 61 0.53 -6.45 -2.98
N ARG A 62 1.04 -6.95 -4.12
CA ARG A 62 2.36 -6.59 -4.65
C ARG A 62 2.46 -5.08 -4.93
N GLY A 63 1.42 -4.50 -5.52
CA GLY A 63 1.30 -3.06 -5.72
C GLY A 63 1.35 -2.26 -4.40
N CYS A 64 0.64 -2.72 -3.37
CA CYS A 64 0.65 -2.12 -2.05
C CYS A 64 2.05 -2.09 -1.43
N VAL A 65 2.78 -3.21 -1.50
CA VAL A 65 4.16 -3.30 -0.99
C VAL A 65 5.07 -2.30 -1.69
N MET A 66 4.92 -2.11 -3.00
CA MET A 66 5.70 -1.15 -3.78
C MET A 66 5.46 0.32 -3.41
N GLN A 67 4.32 0.63 -2.77
CA GLN A 67 4.00 1.97 -2.25
C GLN A 67 4.38 2.15 -0.78
N ALA A 68 4.72 1.06 -0.07
CA ALA A 68 5.17 1.15 1.30
C ALA A 68 6.56 1.81 1.35
N ASP A 69 6.80 2.64 2.36
CA ASP A 69 8.08 3.32 2.63
C ASP A 69 8.62 2.97 4.04
N LYS A 70 7.82 2.23 4.82
CA LYS A 70 8.08 1.89 6.22
C LYS A 70 7.58 0.47 6.52
N PRO A 71 8.23 -0.29 7.40
CA PRO A 71 7.83 -1.66 7.74
C PRO A 71 6.35 -1.78 8.13
N MET A 72 5.86 -0.85 8.95
CA MET A 72 4.46 -0.86 9.41
C MET A 72 3.44 -0.70 8.28
N LYS A 73 3.80 -0.07 7.15
CA LYS A 73 2.90 0.04 6.00
C LYS A 73 2.80 -1.27 5.22
N ILE A 74 3.86 -2.09 5.19
CA ILE A 74 3.84 -3.43 4.58
C ILE A 74 2.83 -4.32 5.31
N LEU A 75 2.77 -4.24 6.64
CA LEU A 75 1.81 -4.98 7.46
C LEU A 75 0.34 -4.62 7.21
N LYS A 76 0.08 -3.51 6.51
CA LYS A 76 -1.26 -3.08 6.11
C LYS A 76 -1.64 -3.50 4.69
N CYS A 77 -0.72 -4.14 3.96
CA CYS A 77 -1.06 -4.76 2.71
C CYS A 77 -1.77 -6.07 3.01
N ASP A 78 -2.96 -6.27 2.43
CA ASP A 78 -3.63 -7.57 2.43
C ASP A 78 -2.66 -8.61 1.85
N LEU A 79 -2.29 -9.60 2.66
CA LEU A 79 -1.41 -10.72 2.28
C LEU A 79 -2.25 -11.88 1.74
#